data_AF-A0A538G010-F1
#
_entry.id   AF-A0A538G010-F1
#
_cell.length_a   1.000
_cell.length_b   1.000
_cell.length_c   1.000
_cell.angle_alpha   90.00
_cell.angle_beta   90.00
_cell.angle_gamma   90.00
#
_symmetry.space_group_name_H-M   'P 1'
#
loop_
_entity.id
_entity.type
_entity.pdbx_description
1 polymer ?
#
loop_
_entity_poly.entity_id
_entity_poly.type
_entity_poly.pdbx_seq_one_letter_code
_entity_poly.pdbx_strand_id
1 'polypeptide(L)'
;MCSLTSSGHAYAEFQRALKNGNLWVAEAGARDLPQVPLADALKLVHLYAERESPKLEKAAMKWLRRYLDESSPRLDHFAKIVVGLAQRQP
;
A
#
# COMPACT_ATOMS: atom_id res chain seq x y z
N MET A 1 30.16 9.49 -7.69
CA MET A 1 29.36 9.56 -6.45
C MET A 1 28.34 8.43 -6.49
N CYS A 2 28.49 7.42 -5.62
CA CYS A 2 27.73 6.17 -5.67
C CYS A 2 26.40 6.30 -4.91
N SER A 3 25.32 6.66 -5.62
CA SER A 3 23.95 6.71 -5.08
C SER A 3 23.27 5.34 -5.18
N LEU A 4 23.82 4.31 -4.53
CA LEU A 4 23.31 2.93 -4.59
C LEU A 4 22.74 2.40 -3.27
N THR A 5 22.86 3.12 -2.15
CA THR A 5 22.47 2.62 -0.82
C THR A 5 21.26 3.29 -0.18
N SER A 6 20.81 4.45 -0.68
CA SER A 6 19.67 5.16 -0.09
C SER A 6 18.33 4.46 -0.38
N SER A 7 18.10 4.07 -1.64
CA SER A 7 16.83 3.43 -2.05
C SER A 7 16.63 2.04 -1.45
N GLY A 8 17.71 1.27 -1.27
CA GLY A 8 17.65 -0.06 -0.67
C GLY A 8 17.34 -0.03 0.83
N HIS A 9 17.89 0.95 1.54
CA HIS A 9 17.60 1.16 2.96
C HIS A 9 16.16 1.60 3.19
N ALA A 10 15.68 2.58 2.41
CA ALA A 10 14.30 3.08 2.50
C ALA A 10 13.27 1.97 2.23
N TYR A 11 13.50 1.12 1.21
CA TYR A 11 12.61 0.00 0.93
C TYR A 11 12.62 -1.05 2.06
N ALA A 12 13.80 -1.36 2.61
CA ALA A 12 13.90 -2.31 3.73
C ALA A 12 13.21 -1.79 5.00
N GLU A 13 13.33 -0.49 5.29
CA GLU A 13 12.64 0.15 6.41
C GLU A 13 11.12 0.12 6.24
N PHE A 14 10.64 0.49 5.04
CA PHE A 14 9.23 0.39 4.68
C PHE A 14 8.67 -1.02 4.85
N GLN A 15 9.37 -2.04 4.33
CA GLN A 15 8.96 -3.45 4.49
C GLN A 15 8.92 -3.89 5.96
N ARG A 16 9.88 -3.46 6.77
CA ARG A 16 9.88 -3.74 8.22
C ARG A 16 8.72 -3.03 8.92
N ALA A 17 8.43 -1.79 8.55
CA ALA A 17 7.33 -1.03 9.13
C ALA A 17 5.97 -1.67 8.82
N LEU A 18 5.77 -2.14 7.58
CA LEU A 18 4.59 -2.93 7.20
C LEU A 18 4.50 -4.21 8.03
N LYS A 19 5.61 -4.96 8.16
CA LYS A 19 5.63 -6.22 8.94
C LYS A 19 5.30 -6.01 10.41
N ASN A 20 5.76 -4.90 10.99
CA ASN A 20 5.54 -4.55 12.40
C ASN A 20 4.21 -3.82 12.62
N GLY A 21 3.45 -3.55 11.57
CA GLY A 21 2.20 -2.80 11.63
C GLY A 21 2.38 -1.35 12.11
N ASN A 22 3.56 -0.75 11.91
CA ASN A 22 3.82 0.63 12.31
C ASN A 22 3.38 1.58 11.18
N LEU A 23 2.15 2.09 11.27
CA LEU A 23 1.54 2.92 10.23
C LEU A 23 2.34 4.19 9.92
N TRP A 24 2.82 4.90 10.95
CA TRP A 24 3.56 6.15 10.78
C TRP A 24 4.86 5.95 10.01
N VAL A 25 5.63 4.93 10.38
CA VAL A 25 6.90 4.62 9.70
C VAL A 25 6.64 4.06 8.30
N ALA A 26 5.57 3.28 8.12
CA ALA A 26 5.19 2.77 6.80
C ALA A 26 4.75 3.91 5.85
N GLU A 27 4.01 4.91 6.35
CA GLU A 27 3.67 6.11 5.58
C GLU A 27 4.91 6.91 5.17
N ALA A 28 5.83 7.13 6.12
CA ALA A 28 7.08 7.85 5.86
C ALA A 28 7.92 7.12 4.82
N GLY A 29 8.18 5.82 5.02
CA GLY A 29 8.94 5.01 4.08
C GLY A 29 8.29 4.94 2.69
N ALA A 30 6.96 4.91 2.60
CA ALA A 30 6.27 4.96 1.30
C ALA A 30 6.45 6.29 0.56
N ARG A 31 6.65 7.41 1.27
CA ARG A 31 6.92 8.73 0.66
C ARG A 31 8.36 8.87 0.17
N ASP A 32 9.29 8.20 0.84
CA ASP A 32 10.71 8.23 0.48
C ASP A 32 11.06 7.31 -0.70
N LEU A 33 10.15 6.40 -1.05
CA LEU A 33 10.31 5.55 -2.22
C LEU A 33 9.92 6.29 -3.50
N PRO A 34 10.74 6.20 -4.57
CA PRO A 34 10.40 6.80 -5.86
C PRO A 34 9.13 6.17 -6.46
N GLN A 35 8.93 4.87 -6.21
CA GLN A 35 7.73 4.14 -6.57
C GLN A 35 7.50 3.01 -5.57
N VAL A 36 6.30 2.94 -5.01
CA VAL A 36 5.88 1.81 -4.17
C VAL A 36 5.34 0.70 -5.07
N PRO A 37 5.82 -0.55 -4.96
CA PRO A 37 5.24 -1.68 -5.70
C PRO A 37 3.75 -1.82 -5.40
N LEU A 38 2.96 -2.24 -6.40
CA LEU A 38 1.51 -2.35 -6.28
C LEU A 38 1.08 -3.25 -5.12
N ALA A 39 1.77 -4.38 -4.94
CA ALA A 39 1.53 -5.32 -3.85
C ALA A 39 1.81 -4.73 -2.47
N ASP A 40 2.86 -3.91 -2.32
CA ASP A 40 3.16 -3.30 -1.03
C ASP A 40 2.26 -2.10 -0.74
N ALA A 41 1.83 -1.39 -1.77
CA ALA A 41 0.80 -0.36 -1.64
C ALA A 41 -0.52 -0.98 -1.12
N LEU A 42 -0.85 -2.21 -1.51
CA LEU A 42 -2.01 -2.93 -0.97
C LEU A 42 -1.83 -3.24 0.52
N LYS A 43 -0.64 -3.69 0.93
CA LYS A 43 -0.32 -3.92 2.36
C LYS A 43 -0.49 -2.64 3.18
N LEU A 44 -0.09 -1.49 2.63
CA LEU A 44 -0.30 -0.20 3.30
C LEU A 44 -1.80 0.14 3.42
N VAL A 45 -2.61 -0.16 2.40
CA VAL A 45 -4.08 -0.04 2.48
C VAL A 45 -4.67 -0.93 3.58
N HIS A 46 -4.22 -2.18 3.68
CA HIS A 46 -4.63 -3.07 4.77
C HIS A 46 -4.22 -2.54 6.14
N LEU A 47 -3.03 -1.95 6.26
CA LEU A 47 -2.58 -1.36 7.51
C LEU A 47 -3.43 -0.15 7.92
N TYR A 48 -3.94 0.65 6.97
CA TYR A 48 -4.92 1.69 7.29
C TYR A 48 -6.22 1.12 7.85
N ALA A 49 -6.69 -0.02 7.35
CA ALA A 49 -7.88 -0.69 7.84
C ALA A 49 -7.69 -1.24 9.25
N GLU A 50 -6.57 -1.93 9.50
CA GLU A 50 -6.22 -2.46 10.82
C GLU A 50 -6.09 -1.38 11.90
N ARG A 51 -5.78 -0.15 11.50
CA ARG A 51 -5.63 1.01 12.40
C ARG A 51 -6.83 1.94 12.39
N GLU A 52 -7.93 1.54 11.77
CA GLU A 52 -9.19 2.31 11.68
C GLU A 52 -8.96 3.75 11.18
N SER A 53 -8.00 3.90 10.26
CA SER A 53 -7.56 5.22 9.83
C SER A 53 -8.60 5.85 8.93
N PRO A 54 -8.94 7.15 9.11
CA PRO A 54 -9.86 7.86 8.23
C PRO A 54 -9.32 8.00 6.79
N LYS A 55 -8.02 7.72 6.57
CA LYS A 55 -7.41 7.72 5.24
C LYS A 55 -7.69 6.45 4.43
N LEU A 56 -8.25 5.41 5.05
CA LEU A 56 -8.49 4.11 4.43
C LEU A 56 -9.23 4.24 3.10
N GLU A 57 -10.38 4.91 3.10
CA GLU A 57 -11.25 4.98 1.92
C GLU A 57 -10.53 5.65 0.74
N LYS A 58 -9.90 6.79 0.98
CA LYS A 58 -9.14 7.52 -0.03
C LYS A 58 -7.94 6.71 -0.54
N ALA A 59 -7.24 6.02 0.35
CA ALA A 59 -6.10 5.18 0.00
C ALA A 59 -6.52 3.94 -0.82
N ALA A 60 -7.60 3.28 -0.42
CA ALA A 60 -8.17 2.13 -1.11
C ALA A 60 -8.62 2.50 -2.53
N MET A 61 -9.36 3.61 -2.70
CA MET A 61 -9.80 4.08 -4.01
C MET A 61 -8.62 4.42 -4.94
N LYS A 62 -7.60 5.10 -4.40
CA LYS A 62 -6.37 5.41 -5.15
C LYS A 62 -5.66 4.13 -5.61
N TRP A 63 -5.58 3.13 -4.73
CA TRP A 63 -4.97 1.85 -5.05
C TRP A 63 -5.78 1.07 -6.10
N LEU A 64 -7.12 1.03 -5.98
CA LEU A 64 -8.01 0.35 -6.93
C LEU A 64 -7.89 0.92 -8.35
N ARG A 65 -7.84 2.25 -8.48
CA ARG A 65 -7.61 2.91 -9.77
C ARG A 65 -6.27 2.45 -10.39
N ARG A 66 -5.21 2.48 -9.60
CA ARG A 66 -3.88 2.02 -10.02
C ARG A 66 -3.85 0.54 -10.38
N TYR A 67 -4.59 -0.30 -9.66
CA TYR A 67 -4.70 -1.73 -9.93
C TYR A 67 -5.35 -2.02 -11.29
N LEU A 68 -6.40 -1.26 -11.65
CA LEU A 68 -7.01 -1.34 -12.97
C LEU A 68 -6.01 -0.94 -14.07
N ASP A 69 -5.29 0.17 -13.86
CA ASP A 69 -4.34 0.70 -14.83
C ASP A 69 -3.12 -0.24 -15.03
N GLU A 70 -2.57 -0.81 -13.96
CA GLU A 70 -1.33 -1.63 -14.03
C GLU A 70 -1.58 -3.12 -14.35
N SER A 71 -2.72 -3.69 -13.92
CA SER A 71 -2.94 -5.15 -13.98
C SER A 71 -4.04 -5.58 -14.94
N SER A 72 -4.88 -4.67 -15.44
CA SER A 72 -6.02 -4.98 -16.33
C SER A 72 -6.79 -6.26 -15.92
N PRO A 73 -7.26 -6.34 -14.66
CA PRO A 73 -7.86 -7.54 -14.11
C PRO A 73 -9.21 -7.87 -14.76
N ARG A 74 -9.63 -9.13 -14.71
CA ARG A 74 -11.01 -9.49 -15.01
C ARG A 74 -11.97 -8.92 -13.97
N LEU A 75 -13.20 -8.63 -14.41
CA LEU A 75 -14.24 -8.03 -13.57
C LEU A 75 -14.54 -8.86 -12.31
N ASP A 76 -14.55 -10.20 -12.43
CA ASP A 76 -14.81 -11.11 -11.30
C ASP A 76 -13.72 -11.01 -10.23
N HIS A 77 -12.47 -10.88 -10.63
CA HIS A 77 -11.34 -10.74 -9.73
C HIS A 77 -11.33 -9.35 -9.08
N PHE A 78 -11.57 -8.30 -9.87
CA PHE A 78 -11.69 -6.94 -9.36
C PHE A 78 -12.79 -6.83 -8.29
N ALA A 79 -13.97 -7.38 -8.56
CA ALA A 79 -15.08 -7.37 -7.61
C ALA A 79 -14.72 -8.04 -6.28
N LYS A 80 -14.03 -9.20 -6.31
CA LYS A 80 -13.56 -9.89 -5.09
C LYS A 80 -12.62 -9.02 -4.25
N ILE A 81 -11.71 -8.28 -4.90
CA ILE A 81 -10.78 -7.38 -4.21
C ILE A 81 -11.52 -6.19 -3.58
N VAL A 82 -12.46 -5.58 -4.32
CA VAL A 82 -13.28 -4.47 -3.80
C VAL A 82 -14.08 -4.91 -2.58
N VAL A 83 -14.77 -6.06 -2.66
CA VAL A 83 -15.53 -6.62 -1.54
C VAL A 83 -14.60 -6.90 -0.35
N GLY A 84 -13.42 -7.46 -0.58
CA GLY A 84 -12.44 -7.71 0.47
C GLY A 84 -11.95 -6.43 1.16
N LEU A 85 -11.80 -5.33 0.43
CA LEU A 85 -11.42 -4.03 1.02
C LEU A 85 -12.59 -3.39 1.77
N ALA A 86 -13.82 -3.48 1.25
CA ALA A 86 -15.01 -2.91 1.88
C ALA A 86 -15.34 -3.59 3.22
N GLN A 87 -15.18 -4.91 3.32
CA GLN A 87 -15.40 -5.67 4.56
C GLN A 87 -14.40 -5.33 5.69
N ARG A 88 -13.34 -4.60 5.38
CA ARG A 88 -12.29 -4.21 6.33
C ARG A 88 -12.43 -2.76 6.79
N GLN A 89 -13.50 -2.06 6.40
CA GLN A 89 -13.80 -0.77 7.03
C GLN A 89 -14.25 -1.00 8.48
N PRO A 90 -13.82 -0.15 9.43
CA PRO A 90 -14.27 -0.21 10.81
C PRO A 90 -15.79 0.00 10.95
#